data_AF-A0A7J6UHW8-F1
#
_entry.id   AF-A0A7J6UHW8-F1
#
_cell.length_a   1.000
_cell.length_b   1.000
_cell.length_c   1.000
_cell.angle_alpha   90.00
_cell.angle_beta   90.00
_cell.angle_gamma   90.00
#
_symmetry.space_group_name_H-M   'P 1'
#
loop_
_entity.id
_entity.type
_entity.pdbx_description
1 polymer ?
#
loop_
_entity_poly.entity_id
_entity_poly.type
_entity_poly.pdbx_seq_one_letter_code
_entity_poly.pdbx_strand_id
1 'polypeptide(L)'
;ALKVLQDSKFLWNDFLDDHTTQADTIDTWQIWRYDTSQTLDMAASGKFGSLIYSSAFYLDLLGDDWATFYDVPLKRDGAGVIKGGEACMWGESVDASVFMPRVWLRAAAIAERLWCADEDICPFNHEWAVNRLAR
;
A
#
# COMPACT_ATOMS: atom_id res chain seq x y z
N ALA A 1 -1.20 16.51 -36.41
CA ALA A 1 -0.64 15.28 -35.82
C ALA A 1 -1.52 14.89 -34.65
N LEU A 2 -2.10 13.69 -34.63
CA LEU A 2 -2.82 13.18 -33.46
C LEU A 2 -1.80 12.94 -32.34
N LYS A 3 -2.00 13.59 -31.19
CA LYS A 3 -1.22 13.33 -29.98
C LYS A 3 -1.85 12.12 -29.31
N VAL A 4 -1.23 10.96 -29.44
CA VAL A 4 -1.58 9.80 -28.62
C VAL A 4 -1.22 10.17 -27.18
N LEU A 5 -2.23 10.23 -26.31
CA LEU A 5 -2.00 10.41 -24.87
C LEU A 5 -1.46 9.07 -24.35
N GLN A 6 -0.20 9.07 -23.92
CA GLN A 6 0.35 7.95 -23.15
C GLN A 6 -0.07 8.14 -21.70
N ASP A 7 -1.20 7.56 -21.34
CA ASP A 7 -1.66 7.52 -19.95
C ASP A 7 -0.96 6.36 -19.22
N SER A 8 -0.50 6.61 -17.99
CA SER A 8 0.07 5.57 -17.13
C SER A 8 -0.99 4.55 -16.76
N LYS A 9 -0.64 3.27 -16.84
CA LYS A 9 -1.54 2.15 -16.55
C LYS A 9 -1.25 1.56 -15.18
N PHE A 10 -2.31 1.46 -14.40
CA PHE A 10 -2.32 0.83 -13.09
C PHE A 10 -3.18 -0.43 -13.15
N LEU A 11 -2.71 -1.53 -12.57
CA LEU A 11 -3.46 -2.78 -12.56
C LEU A 11 -3.24 -3.55 -11.25
N TRP A 12 -4.30 -4.25 -10.80
CA TRP A 12 -4.23 -5.17 -9.67
C TRP A 12 -3.41 -6.41 -10.00
N ASN A 13 -2.78 -6.99 -8.99
CA ASN A 13 -1.89 -8.13 -9.15
C ASN A 13 -2.59 -9.46 -9.52
N ASP A 14 -3.92 -9.56 -9.55
CA ASP A 14 -4.65 -10.79 -9.98
C ASP A 14 -4.22 -11.24 -11.38
N PHE A 15 -4.00 -10.29 -12.27
CA PHE A 15 -3.66 -10.58 -13.67
C PHE A 15 -2.27 -11.17 -13.85
N LEU A 16 -1.39 -11.04 -12.84
CA LEU A 16 -0.10 -11.73 -12.79
C LEU A 16 -0.28 -13.20 -12.46
N ASP A 17 -1.17 -13.50 -11.50
CA ASP A 17 -1.48 -14.87 -11.06
C ASP A 17 -2.14 -15.68 -12.17
N ASP A 18 -3.01 -15.05 -12.96
CA ASP A 18 -3.78 -15.69 -14.04
C ASP A 18 -2.96 -15.89 -15.34
N HIS A 19 -1.64 -15.68 -15.32
CA HIS A 19 -0.71 -15.86 -16.45
C HIS A 19 -1.05 -15.08 -17.73
N THR A 20 -1.76 -13.95 -17.60
CA THR A 20 -2.02 -13.08 -18.76
C THR A 20 -0.73 -12.33 -19.14
N THR A 21 -0.20 -12.60 -20.32
CA THR A 21 1.17 -12.29 -20.77
C THR A 21 1.45 -10.81 -21.11
N GLN A 22 0.80 -9.86 -20.44
CA GLN A 22 0.94 -8.42 -20.72
C GLN A 22 1.60 -7.63 -19.58
N ALA A 23 2.38 -8.30 -18.73
CA ALA A 23 3.10 -7.68 -17.61
C ALA A 23 3.89 -6.42 -18.03
N ASP A 24 4.54 -6.50 -19.19
CA ASP A 24 5.40 -5.46 -19.76
C ASP A 24 4.65 -4.22 -20.26
N THR A 25 3.32 -4.27 -20.31
CA THR A 25 2.49 -3.15 -20.79
C THR A 25 1.93 -2.27 -19.68
N ILE A 26 2.09 -2.68 -18.42
CA ILE A 26 1.54 -2.00 -17.24
C ILE A 26 2.67 -1.26 -16.52
N ASP A 27 2.45 0.02 -16.24
CA ASP A 27 3.47 0.88 -15.63
C ASP A 27 3.59 0.64 -14.12
N THR A 28 2.47 0.40 -13.43
CA THR A 28 2.45 0.19 -11.98
C THR A 28 1.48 -0.91 -11.59
N TRP A 29 1.94 -1.83 -10.75
CA TRP A 29 1.13 -2.91 -10.20
C TRP A 29 0.73 -2.62 -8.76
N GLN A 30 -0.56 -2.74 -8.48
CA GLN A 30 -1.10 -2.61 -7.13
C GLN A 30 -1.26 -3.99 -6.50
N ILE A 31 -0.49 -4.23 -5.44
CA ILE A 31 -0.43 -5.50 -4.74
C ILE A 31 -1.43 -5.48 -3.59
N TRP A 32 -2.43 -6.36 -3.66
CA TRP A 32 -3.51 -6.43 -2.69
C TRP A 32 -3.77 -7.81 -2.10
N ARG A 33 -3.22 -8.88 -2.72
CA ARG A 33 -3.36 -10.26 -2.23
C ARG A 33 -2.13 -10.79 -1.50
N TYR A 34 -0.96 -10.23 -1.76
CA TYR A 34 0.30 -10.78 -1.26
C TYR A 34 0.77 -10.09 0.00
N ASP A 35 1.44 -10.83 0.87
CA ASP A 35 2.07 -10.25 2.06
C ASP A 35 3.29 -9.38 1.70
N THR A 36 3.87 -8.76 2.72
CA THR A 36 5.04 -7.89 2.55
C THR A 36 6.27 -8.65 2.02
N SER A 37 6.48 -9.90 2.44
CA SER A 37 7.63 -10.70 1.99
C SER A 37 7.53 -10.98 0.50
N GLN A 38 6.37 -11.46 0.05
CA GLN A 38 6.10 -11.73 -1.35
C GLN A 38 6.20 -10.45 -2.20
N THR A 39 5.73 -9.32 -1.68
CA THR A 39 5.86 -8.02 -2.37
C THR A 39 7.33 -7.62 -2.54
N LEU A 40 8.17 -7.84 -1.52
CA LEU A 40 9.61 -7.58 -1.60
C LEU A 40 10.32 -8.54 -2.57
N ASP A 41 9.92 -9.81 -2.62
CA ASP A 41 10.46 -10.78 -3.59
C ASP A 41 10.12 -10.38 -5.03
N MET A 42 8.89 -9.91 -5.27
CA MET A 42 8.49 -9.36 -6.56
C MET A 42 9.34 -8.14 -6.93
N ALA A 43 9.51 -7.19 -6.00
CA ALA A 43 10.34 -6.02 -6.22
C ALA A 43 11.79 -6.39 -6.56
N ALA A 44 12.35 -7.41 -5.89
CA ALA A 44 13.70 -7.91 -6.12
C ALA A 44 13.86 -8.72 -7.42
N SER A 45 12.77 -9.19 -8.03
CA SER A 45 12.81 -10.05 -9.22
C SER A 45 13.35 -9.38 -10.49
N GLY A 46 13.39 -8.04 -10.52
CA GLY A 46 13.79 -7.26 -11.70
C GLY A 46 12.76 -7.26 -12.84
N LYS A 47 11.56 -7.82 -12.63
CA LYS A 47 10.50 -7.92 -13.65
C LYS A 47 9.51 -6.76 -13.64
N PHE A 48 9.54 -5.92 -12.61
CA PHE A 48 8.55 -4.86 -12.41
C PHE A 48 9.22 -3.50 -12.35
N GLY A 49 8.61 -2.50 -13.00
CA GLY A 49 9.09 -1.12 -12.99
C GLY A 49 8.61 -0.31 -11.78
N SER A 50 7.39 -0.54 -11.32
CA SER A 50 6.82 0.12 -10.13
C SER A 50 5.74 -0.73 -9.47
N LEU A 51 5.76 -0.77 -8.14
CA LEU A 51 4.77 -1.45 -7.31
C LEU A 51 4.15 -0.47 -6.30
N ILE A 52 2.86 -0.64 -6.00
CA ILE A 52 2.14 0.03 -4.91
C ILE A 52 1.57 -1.06 -4.00
N TYR A 53 1.76 -0.92 -2.70
CA TYR A 53 1.31 -1.90 -1.71
C TYR A 53 -0.02 -1.50 -1.04
N SER A 54 -0.98 -2.42 -0.99
CA SER A 54 -2.28 -2.20 -0.33
C SER A 54 -2.79 -3.39 0.50
N SER A 55 -2.15 -4.56 0.38
CA SER A 55 -2.65 -5.81 0.98
C SER A 55 -2.91 -5.76 2.48
N ALA A 56 -2.14 -4.98 3.24
CA ALA A 56 -2.34 -4.83 4.69
C ALA A 56 -3.06 -3.53 5.09
N PHE A 57 -3.60 -2.77 4.14
CA PHE A 57 -4.16 -1.43 4.36
C PHE A 57 -5.66 -1.37 4.03
N TYR A 58 -6.39 -2.44 4.33
CA TYR A 58 -7.84 -2.55 4.14
C TYR A 58 -8.60 -1.93 5.32
N LEU A 59 -9.08 -0.71 5.14
CA LEU A 59 -9.85 0.02 6.14
C LEU A 59 -11.30 -0.48 6.26
N ASP A 60 -11.84 -1.15 5.25
CA ASP A 60 -13.19 -1.72 5.29
C ASP A 60 -13.27 -2.94 6.23
N LEU A 61 -12.17 -3.67 6.40
CA LEU A 61 -12.05 -4.76 7.37
C LEU A 61 -12.05 -4.18 8.80
N LEU A 62 -13.06 -4.57 9.58
CA LEU A 62 -13.27 -4.07 10.94
C LEU A 62 -12.38 -4.75 12.00
N GLY A 63 -11.62 -5.77 11.63
CA GLY A 63 -10.73 -6.50 12.54
C GLY A 63 -9.45 -5.74 12.88
N ASP A 64 -9.00 -4.85 11.99
CA ASP A 64 -7.74 -4.15 12.11
C ASP A 64 -7.95 -2.72 12.59
N ASP A 65 -7.12 -2.25 13.52
CA ASP A 65 -7.15 -0.87 13.99
C ASP A 65 -5.96 -0.06 13.46
N TRP A 66 -5.82 1.17 13.95
CA TRP A 66 -4.73 2.04 13.53
C TRP A 66 -3.34 1.47 13.88
N ALA A 67 -3.22 0.73 14.99
CA ALA A 67 -1.96 0.16 15.44
C ALA A 67 -1.57 -1.02 14.54
N THR A 68 -2.55 -1.85 14.16
CA THR A 68 -2.33 -2.92 13.16
C THR A 68 -1.74 -2.37 11.87
N PHE A 69 -2.29 -1.26 11.35
CA PHE A 69 -1.76 -0.64 10.13
C PHE A 69 -0.40 0.01 10.31
N TYR A 70 -0.16 0.60 11.48
CA TYR A 70 1.11 1.26 11.79
C TYR A 70 2.28 0.26 11.89
N ASP A 71 2.00 -0.94 12.42
CA ASP A 71 3.00 -1.98 12.63
C ASP A 71 3.34 -2.78 11.36
N VAL A 72 2.70 -2.47 10.22
CA VAL A 72 2.99 -3.15 8.96
C VAL A 72 4.47 -2.98 8.58
N PRO A 73 5.21 -4.09 8.39
CA PRO A 73 6.66 -4.07 8.19
C PRO A 73 7.06 -3.73 6.74
N LEU A 74 6.37 -2.78 6.10
CA LEU A 74 6.63 -2.37 4.72
C LEU A 74 7.96 -1.59 4.63
N LYS A 75 9.06 -2.32 4.44
CA LYS A 75 10.39 -1.73 4.25
C LYS A 75 10.51 -1.13 2.86
N ARG A 76 11.40 -0.15 2.71
CA ARG A 76 11.89 0.23 1.37
C ARG A 76 12.58 -0.98 0.76
N ASP A 77 12.24 -1.28 -0.48
CA ASP A 77 13.00 -2.26 -1.24
C ASP A 77 14.37 -1.70 -1.61
N GLY A 78 15.38 -2.57 -1.71
CA GLY A 78 16.71 -2.14 -2.13
C GLY A 78 16.75 -1.63 -3.58
N ALA A 79 15.77 -2.03 -4.39
CA ALA A 79 15.68 -1.69 -5.81
C ALA A 79 14.91 -0.38 -6.09
N GLY A 80 14.21 0.17 -5.10
CA GLY A 80 13.39 1.38 -5.27
C GLY A 80 12.18 1.19 -6.19
N VAL A 81 11.69 -0.03 -6.36
CA VAL A 81 10.53 -0.39 -7.21
C VAL A 81 9.22 -0.16 -6.46
N ILE A 82 9.17 -0.41 -5.16
CA ILE A 82 8.02 -0.10 -4.31
C ILE A 82 7.95 1.43 -4.13
N LYS A 83 6.93 2.05 -4.73
CA LYS A 83 6.77 3.51 -4.75
C LYS A 83 5.98 4.05 -3.56
N GLY A 84 5.24 3.19 -2.88
CA GLY A 84 4.41 3.56 -1.74
C GLY A 84 3.30 2.54 -1.52
N GLY A 85 2.18 3.04 -1.01
CA GLY A 85 1.02 2.21 -0.74
C GLY A 85 -0.28 3.00 -0.73
N GLU A 86 -1.39 2.28 -0.64
CA GLU A 86 -2.73 2.85 -0.64
C GLU A 86 -3.55 2.26 0.50
N ALA A 87 -4.30 3.13 1.19
CA ALA A 87 -5.32 2.72 2.14
C ALA A 87 -6.63 2.49 1.38
N CYS A 88 -7.14 1.27 1.40
CA CYS A 88 -8.33 0.88 0.65
C CYS A 88 -9.56 0.93 1.57
N MET A 89 -10.63 1.59 1.11
CA MET A 89 -11.94 1.59 1.78
C MET A 89 -12.98 1.11 0.77
N TRP A 90 -13.23 -0.20 0.75
CA TRP A 90 -14.24 -0.77 -0.12
C TRP A 90 -15.66 -0.50 0.40
N GLY A 91 -16.60 -0.41 -0.54
CA GLY A 91 -17.94 0.16 -0.31
C GLY A 91 -19.02 -0.84 0.11
N GLU A 92 -18.70 -2.13 0.32
CA GLU A 92 -19.70 -3.18 0.56
C GLU A 92 -20.56 -2.92 1.80
N SER A 93 -19.98 -2.29 2.82
CA SER A 93 -20.63 -1.99 4.10
C SER A 93 -20.45 -0.53 4.54
N VAL A 94 -20.09 0.35 3.61
CA VAL A 94 -19.70 1.74 3.89
C VAL A 94 -20.46 2.68 2.97
N ASP A 95 -21.10 3.68 3.58
CA ASP A 95 -21.71 4.80 2.89
C ASP A 95 -21.26 6.13 3.52
N ALA A 96 -21.82 7.24 3.04
CA ALA A 96 -21.48 8.58 3.53
C ALA A 96 -21.73 8.78 5.04
N SER A 97 -22.62 7.99 5.67
CA SER A 97 -22.92 8.11 7.10
C SER A 97 -21.81 7.55 7.99
N VAL A 98 -21.02 6.61 7.48
CA VAL A 98 -19.99 5.89 8.25
C VAL A 98 -18.57 6.03 7.67
N PHE A 99 -18.42 6.60 6.48
CA PHE A 99 -17.13 6.74 5.79
C PHE A 99 -16.09 7.49 6.63
N MET A 100 -16.39 8.73 7.03
CA MET A 100 -15.42 9.58 7.71
C MET A 100 -14.93 8.98 9.05
N PRO A 101 -15.81 8.50 9.95
CA PRO A 101 -15.37 7.86 11.18
C PRO A 101 -14.56 6.56 10.96
N ARG A 102 -14.83 5.81 9.87
CA ARG A 102 -14.13 4.55 9.60
C ARG A 102 -12.76 4.76 8.96
N VAL A 103 -12.65 5.77 8.09
CA VAL A 103 -11.40 6.13 7.40
C VAL A 103 -10.47 6.90 8.34
N TRP A 104 -10.99 7.95 8.98
CA TRP A 104 -10.12 8.89 9.67
C TRP A 104 -9.58 8.36 11.00
N LEU A 105 -8.35 8.82 11.24
CA LEU A 105 -7.31 8.30 12.14
C LEU A 105 -6.68 6.97 11.69
N ARG A 106 -7.46 5.99 11.23
CA ARG A 106 -6.90 4.73 10.70
C ARG A 106 -6.04 4.97 9.45
N ALA A 107 -6.56 5.74 8.48
CA ALA A 107 -5.79 6.13 7.30
C ALA A 107 -4.61 7.07 7.62
N ALA A 108 -4.67 7.82 8.73
CA ALA A 108 -3.57 8.69 9.15
C ALA A 108 -2.35 7.89 9.63
N ALA A 109 -2.57 6.75 10.30
CA ALA A 109 -1.50 5.84 10.66
C ALA A 109 -0.77 5.31 9.42
N ILE A 110 -1.53 4.92 8.38
CA ILE A 110 -0.98 4.49 7.09
C ILE A 110 -0.23 5.63 6.41
N ALA A 111 -0.76 6.85 6.44
CA ALA A 111 -0.11 8.02 5.85
C ALA A 111 1.23 8.34 6.51
N GLU A 112 1.30 8.34 7.85
CA GLU A 112 2.57 8.53 8.57
C GLU A 112 3.56 7.43 8.22
N ARG A 113 3.07 6.18 8.14
CA ARG A 113 3.87 5.02 7.78
C ARG A 113 4.50 5.13 6.39
N LEU A 114 3.73 5.57 5.40
CA LEU A 114 4.19 5.75 4.02
C LEU A 114 5.07 6.99 3.84
N TRP A 115 4.88 8.01 4.69
CA TRP A 115 5.72 9.20 4.71
C TRP A 115 7.09 8.91 5.34
N CYS A 116 7.10 8.20 6.47
CA CYS A 116 8.32 7.90 7.20
C CYS A 116 8.88 6.53 6.80
N ALA A 117 9.77 6.57 5.82
CA ALA A 117 10.35 5.37 5.23
C ALA A 117 11.71 4.96 5.83
N ASP A 118 12.10 5.61 6.94
CA ASP A 118 13.34 5.35 7.67
C ASP A 118 12.98 4.78 9.05
N GLU A 119 13.28 3.49 9.25
CA GLU A 119 13.04 2.77 10.51
C GLU A 119 13.81 3.39 11.69
N ASP A 120 14.95 4.02 11.42
CA ASP A 120 15.76 4.67 12.46
C ASP A 120 15.09 5.98 12.95
N ILE A 121 14.29 6.61 12.10
CA ILE A 121 13.55 7.85 12.40
C ILE A 121 12.16 7.53 12.97
N CYS A 122 11.47 6.54 12.39
CA CYS A 122 10.12 6.12 12.76
C CYS A 122 10.05 4.59 12.78
N PRO A 123 10.32 3.97 13.93
CA PRO A 123 10.16 2.54 14.10
C PRO A 123 8.74 2.10 13.77
N PHE A 124 8.61 0.92 13.15
CA PHE A 124 7.32 0.32 12.77
C PHE A 124 6.69 -0.33 13.99
N ASN A 125 6.46 0.48 15.01
CA ASN A 125 5.94 0.11 16.30
C ASN A 125 5.05 1.24 16.81
N HIS A 126 3.77 0.96 16.92
CA HIS A 126 2.76 1.90 17.38
C HIS A 126 3.05 2.42 18.81
N GLU A 127 3.71 1.64 19.69
CA GLU A 127 4.11 2.11 21.03
C GLU A 127 5.06 3.31 20.94
N TRP A 128 5.97 3.32 19.95
CA TRP A 128 6.82 4.47 19.70
C TRP A 128 5.98 5.69 19.31
N ALA A 129 4.99 5.50 18.43
CA ALA A 129 4.11 6.59 17.98
C ALA A 129 3.31 7.19 19.15
N VAL A 130 2.75 6.34 20.02
CA VAL A 130 2.06 6.77 21.24
C VAL A 130 2.99 7.60 22.13
N ASN A 131 4.20 7.11 22.38
CA ASN A 131 5.17 7.80 23.23
C ASN A 131 5.65 9.13 22.65
N ARG A 132 5.69 9.26 21.32
CA ARG A 132 6.04 10.51 20.62
C ARG A 132 4.94 11.56 20.76
N LEU A 133 3.68 11.15 20.60
CA LEU A 133 2.51 12.05 20.63
C LEU A 133 2.08 12.43 22.05
N ALA A 134 2.46 11.65 23.06
CA ALA A 134 2.17 11.94 24.46
C ALA A 134 3.03 13.06 25.07
N ARG A 135 3.92 13.70 24.30
CA ARG A 135 4.81 14.80 24.72
C ARG A 135 4.28 16.13 24.25
#